data_AF-A0A1Y3NYM0-F1
#
_entry.id   AF-A0A1Y3NYM0-F1
#
_cell.length_a   1.000
_cell.length_b   1.000
_cell.length_c   1.000
_cell.angle_alpha   90.00
_cell.angle_beta   90.00
_cell.angle_gamma   90.00
#
_symmetry.space_group_name_H-M   'P 1'
#
loop_
_entity.id
_entity.type
_entity.pdbx_description
1 polymer ?
#
loop_
_entity_poly.entity_id
_entity_poly.type
_entity_poly.pdbx_seq_one_letter_code
_entity_poly.pdbx_strand_id
1 'polypeptide(L)'
;CKIIDLDKLCISEKNAVWVLYIDVVCISYDGNIFDAALFSIISALKNLKLPEVTFIEEEGKVEATEEKTISLELLSIPLSATYVVFD
;
A
#
# COMPACT_ATOMS: atom_id res chain seq x y z
N CYS A 1 3.81 -11.04 -11.19
CA CYS A 1 3.97 -11.00 -9.72
C CYS A 1 2.89 -10.10 -9.13
N LYS A 2 2.14 -10.57 -8.12
CA LYS A 2 1.27 -9.72 -7.30
C LYS A 2 2.07 -9.26 -6.08
N ILE A 3 1.97 -7.98 -5.72
CA ILE A 3 2.67 -7.40 -4.55
C ILE A 3 1.77 -7.46 -3.31
N ILE A 4 0.48 -7.22 -3.50
CA ILE A 4 -0.52 -7.16 -2.44
C ILE A 4 -1.58 -8.22 -2.71
N ASP A 5 -2.02 -8.90 -1.65
CA ASP A 5 -3.23 -9.72 -1.67
C ASP A 5 -4.47 -8.81 -1.57
N LEU A 6 -5.18 -8.63 -2.68
CA LEU A 6 -6.35 -7.75 -2.72
C LEU A 6 -7.54 -8.31 -1.92
N ASP A 7 -7.58 -9.62 -1.70
CA ASP A 7 -8.65 -10.24 -0.92
C ASP A 7 -8.55 -9.84 0.56
N LYS A 8 -7.34 -9.54 1.05
CA LYS A 8 -7.09 -9.00 2.40
C LYS A 8 -7.55 -7.55 2.57
N LEU A 9 -7.86 -6.85 1.48
CA LEU A 9 -8.40 -5.49 1.50
C LEU A 9 -9.93 -5.47 1.48
N CYS A 10 -10.59 -6.63 1.29
CA CYS A 10 -12.03 -6.72 1.33
C CYS A 10 -12.54 -6.67 2.77
N ILE A 11 -13.49 -5.76 3.05
CA ILE A 11 -14.11 -5.62 4.38
C ILE A 11 -15.42 -6.40 4.40
N SER A 12 -16.26 -6.22 3.37
CA SER A 12 -17.50 -6.96 3.16
C SER A 12 -17.75 -7.10 1.65
N GLU A 13 -17.96 -8.34 1.20
CA GLU A 13 -18.12 -8.65 -0.22
C GLU A 13 -19.28 -7.83 -0.81
N LYS A 14 -19.02 -7.15 -1.95
CA LYS A 14 -19.98 -6.29 -2.67
C LYS A 14 -20.42 -5.02 -1.94
N ASN A 15 -19.97 -4.79 -0.71
CA ASN A 15 -20.40 -3.64 0.09
C ASN A 15 -19.24 -2.66 0.34
N ALA A 16 -18.10 -3.16 0.81
CA ALA A 16 -16.99 -2.31 1.26
C ALA A 16 -15.63 -2.96 1.09
N VAL A 17 -14.67 -2.19 0.57
CA VAL A 17 -13.27 -2.58 0.41
C VAL A 17 -12.36 -1.40 0.77
N TRP A 18 -11.14 -1.70 1.19
CA TRP A 18 -10.09 -0.70 1.28
C TRP A 18 -9.60 -0.29 -0.11
N VAL A 19 -9.41 1.02 -0.29
CA VAL A 19 -8.73 1.60 -1.46
C VAL A 19 -7.46 2.27 -0.96
N LEU A 20 -6.31 1.82 -1.45
CA LEU A 20 -5.02 2.37 -1.08
C LEU A 20 -4.57 3.38 -2.15
N TYR A 21 -4.40 4.64 -1.75
CA TYR A 21 -3.79 5.67 -2.57
C TYR A 21 -2.33 5.83 -2.19
N ILE A 22 -1.47 6.00 -3.20
CA ILE A 22 -0.03 6.15 -3.01
C ILE A 22 0.40 7.41 -3.76
N ASP A 23 0.80 8.42 -2.99
CA ASP A 23 1.38 9.64 -3.51
C ASP A 23 2.89 9.63 -3.27
N VAL A 24 3.67 9.87 -4.32
CA VAL A 24 5.13 9.95 -4.24
C VAL A 24 5.54 11.37 -4.59
N VAL A 25 6.19 12.04 -3.63
CA VAL A 25 6.72 13.40 -3.81
C VAL A 25 8.23 13.35 -3.79
N CYS A 26 8.85 13.80 -4.89
CA CYS A 26 10.29 13.98 -4.98
C CYS A 26 10.70 15.27 -4.26
N ILE A 27 11.40 15.15 -3.14
CA ILE A 27 11.87 16.31 -2.35
C ILE A 27 13.17 16.87 -2.95
N SER A 28 14.06 16.00 -3.42
CA SER A 28 15.35 16.36 -4.02
C SER A 28 15.68 15.40 -5.16
N TYR A 29 16.23 15.93 -6.24
CA TYR A 29 16.59 15.17 -7.43
C TYR A 29 18.12 15.16 -7.61
N ASP A 30 18.74 14.02 -7.32
CA ASP A 30 20.18 13.76 -7.51
C ASP A 30 20.41 12.49 -8.34
N GLY A 31 19.53 12.25 -9.31
CA GLY A 31 19.53 11.04 -10.14
C GLY A 31 18.76 9.86 -9.53
N ASN A 32 18.69 8.77 -10.31
CA ASN A 32 18.03 7.51 -9.97
C ASN A 32 16.62 7.60 -9.32
N ILE A 33 15.80 8.55 -9.79
CA ILE A 33 14.52 8.84 -9.15
C ILE A 33 13.52 7.68 -9.24
N PHE A 34 13.62 6.85 -10.27
CA PHE A 34 12.73 5.69 -10.45
C PHE A 34 12.98 4.62 -9.38
N ASP A 35 14.24 4.27 -9.13
CA ASP A 35 14.58 3.29 -8.09
C ASP A 35 14.22 3.84 -6.71
N ALA A 36 14.53 5.12 -6.45
CA ALA A 36 14.18 5.79 -5.20
C ALA A 36 12.66 5.82 -4.96
N ALA A 37 11.87 6.13 -6.00
CA ALA A 37 10.42 6.12 -5.93
C ALA A 37 9.89 4.71 -5.59
N LEU A 38 10.37 3.66 -6.27
CA LEU A 38 9.93 2.29 -5.95
C LEU A 38 10.28 1.91 -4.51
N PHE A 39 11.48 2.22 -4.04
CA PHE A 39 11.86 1.96 -2.65
C PHE A 39 10.97 2.69 -1.64
N SER A 40 10.61 3.95 -1.93
CA SER A 40 9.69 4.70 -1.07
C SER A 40 8.30 4.05 -1.01
N ILE A 41 7.77 3.59 -2.15
CA ILE A 41 6.47 2.92 -2.23
C ILE A 41 6.47 1.62 -1.42
N ILE A 42 7.48 0.76 -1.62
CA ILE A 42 7.57 -0.51 -0.90
C ILE A 42 7.75 -0.28 0.60
N SER A 43 8.53 0.72 0.99
CA SER A 43 8.73 1.06 2.41
C SER A 43 7.45 1.60 3.04
N ALA A 44 6.72 2.47 2.32
CA ALA A 44 5.41 2.98 2.76
C ALA A 44 4.40 1.85 2.95
N LEU A 45 4.31 0.91 1.98
CA LEU A 45 3.42 -0.24 2.06
C LEU A 45 3.76 -1.19 3.22
N LYS A 46 5.05 -1.41 3.51
CA LYS A 46 5.48 -2.21 4.67
C LYS A 46 5.17 -1.54 6.01
N ASN A 47 5.24 -0.20 6.05
CA ASN A 47 4.98 0.58 7.24
C ASN A 47 3.48 0.83 7.47
N LEU A 48 2.66 0.70 6.42
CA LEU A 48 1.22 0.96 6.46
C LEU A 48 0.53 0.15 7.57
N LYS A 49 -0.26 0.85 8.37
CA LYS A 49 -1.12 0.28 9.41
C LYS A 49 -2.56 0.67 9.08
N LEU A 50 -3.37 -0.32 8.74
CA LEU A 50 -4.80 -0.12 8.52
C LEU A 50 -5.52 -0.28 9.88
N PRO A 51 -6.47 0.59 10.24
CA PRO A 51 -7.29 0.35 11.41
C PRO A 51 -8.13 -0.91 11.20
N GLU A 52 -8.40 -1.63 12.28
CA GLU A 52 -9.38 -2.72 12.24
C GLU A 52 -10.76 -2.13 11.95
N VAL A 53 -11.45 -2.71 10.98
CA VAL A 53 -12.75 -2.23 10.50
C VAL A 53 -13.76 -3.35 10.44
N THR A 54 -15.01 -3.03 10.75
CA THR A 54 -16.14 -3.95 10.64
C THR A 54 -17.26 -3.30 9.84
N PHE A 55 -17.91 -4.06 8.98
CA PHE A 55 -19.11 -3.62 8.27
C PHE A 55 -20.35 -3.95 9.10
N ILE A 56 -21.17 -2.94 9.40
CA ILE A 56 -22.44 -3.11 10.12
C ILE A 56 -23.55 -3.23 9.08
N GLU A 57 -24.01 -4.46 8.83
CA GLU A 57 -25.00 -4.76 7.78
C GLU A 57 -26.31 -4.00 7.96
N GLU A 58 -26.79 -3.87 9.21
CA GLU A 58 -28.06 -3.20 9.52
C GLU A 58 -28.05 -1.71 9.14
N GLU A 59 -26.89 -1.06 9.20
CA GLU A 59 -26.73 0.37 8.93
C GLU A 59 -26.07 0.67 7.58
N GLY A 60 -25.54 -0.36 6.91
CA GLY A 60 -24.83 -0.22 5.64
C GLY A 60 -23.54 0.63 5.73
N LYS A 61 -22.90 0.66 6.91
CA LYS A 61 -21.72 1.51 7.17
C LYS A 61 -20.50 0.69 7.61
N VAL A 62 -19.32 1.27 7.41
CA VAL A 62 -18.06 0.73 7.93
C VAL A 62 -17.69 1.51 9.19
N GLU A 63 -17.44 0.80 10.29
CA GLU A 63 -16.88 1.39 11.51
C GLU A 63 -15.42 0.96 11.68
N ALA A 64 -14.58 1.91 12.07
CA ALA A 64 -13.15 1.70 12.31
C ALA A 64 -12.84 1.91 13.80
N THR A 65 -11.94 1.09 14.34
CA THR A 65 -11.34 1.30 15.66
C THR A 65 -9.84 1.61 15.52
N GLU A 66 -9.36 2.63 16.22
CA GLU A 66 -7.94 2.99 16.23
C GLU A 66 -7.13 2.18 17.26
N GLU A 67 -7.81 1.44 18.15
CA GLU A 67 -7.17 0.67 19.22
C GLU A 67 -6.33 -0.49 18.67
N LYS A 68 -6.69 -1.00 17.48
CA LYS A 68 -6.05 -2.12 16.83
C LYS A 68 -5.78 -1.80 15.36
N THR A 69 -4.59 -2.17 14.91
CA THR A 69 -4.20 -2.00 13.52
C THR A 69 -3.68 -3.30 12.93
N ILE A 70 -3.91 -3.46 11.63
CA ILE A 70 -3.48 -4.59 10.82
C ILE A 70 -2.38 -4.07 9.89
N SER A 71 -1.26 -4.79 9.87
CA SER A 71 -0.18 -4.50 8.92
C SER A 71 -0.45 -5.24 7.62
N LEU A 72 -0.14 -4.59 6.50
CA LEU A 72 -0.25 -5.23 5.20
C LEU A 72 0.93 -6.17 4.98
N GLU A 73 0.67 -7.45 4.76
CA GLU A 73 1.70 -8.40 4.34
C GLU A 73 1.91 -8.29 2.82
N LEU A 74 3.15 -8.07 2.40
CA LEU A 74 3.50 -8.02 0.98
C LEU A 74 3.88 -9.41 0.48
N LEU A 75 3.20 -9.87 -0.57
CA LEU A 75 3.45 -11.16 -1.21
C LEU A 75 4.80 -11.21 -1.94
N SER A 76 5.30 -10.06 -2.37
CA SER A 76 6.60 -9.93 -3.01
C SER A 76 7.15 -8.52 -2.85
N ILE A 77 8.47 -8.37 -2.99
CA ILE A 77 9.17 -7.09 -2.93
C ILE A 77 9.86 -6.87 -4.28
N PRO A 78 9.27 -6.08 -5.20
CA PRO A 78 9.94 -5.76 -6.44
C PRO A 78 11.15 -4.86 -6.19
N LEU A 79 12.18 -5.02 -7.01
CA LEU A 79 13.36 -4.17 -7.02
C LEU A 79 13.49 -3.52 -8.38
N SER A 80 13.92 -2.26 -8.37
CA SER A 80 14.25 -1.50 -9.56
C SER A 80 15.76 -1.28 -9.58
N ALA A 81 16.33 -1.30 -10.78
CA ALA A 81 17.73 -1.01 -11.00
C ALA A 81 17.85 -0.20 -12.30
N THR A 82 18.29 1.04 -12.16
CA THR A 82 18.55 1.92 -13.29
C THR A 82 20.03 1.87 -13.65
N TYR A 83 20.33 1.69 -14.94
CA TYR A 83 21.70 1.71 -15.46
C TYR A 83 21.81 2.74 -16.59
N VAL A 84 23.00 3.30 -16.72
CA VAL A 84 23.39 4.19 -17.82
C VAL A 84 24.63 3.60 -18.48
N VAL A 85 24.63 3.58 -19.80
CA VAL A 85 25.78 3.16 -20.61
C VAL A 85 26.38 4.41 -21.25
N PHE A 86 27.69 4.55 -21.14
CA PHE A 86 28.46 5.59 -21.80
C PHE A 86 29.33 4.95 -22.89
N ASP A 87 29.62 5.70 -23.96
CA ASP A 87 30.60 5.32 -24.98
C ASP A 87 32.03 5.30 -24.42
#